data_AF-A0A7C9P8T0-F1
#
_entry.id   AF-A0A7C9P8T0-F1
#
_cell.length_a   1.000
_cell.length_b   1.000
_cell.length_c   1.000
_cell.angle_alpha   90.00
_cell.angle_beta   90.00
_cell.angle_gamma   90.00
#
_symmetry.space_group_name_H-M   'P 1'
#
loop_
_entity.id
_entity.type
_entity.pdbx_description
1 polymer ?
#
loop_
_entity_poly.entity_id
_entity_poly.type
_entity_poly.pdbx_seq_one_letter_code
_entity_poly.pdbx_strand_id
1 'polypeptide(L)'
;GLSDNLITRAADVMLKERRRLILMVRETPLNLAHLRNMTSVTEMGGIIFPPVPGFYHRPQTLADMIDHTVSRVVDLLGLPQPNAPRWNGLRVAPAANPGA
;
A
#
# COMPACT_ATOMS: atom_id res chain seq x y z
N GLY A 1 -20.76 -3.23 -7.30
CA GLY A 1 -20.93 -4.68 -7.20
C GLY A 1 -21.71 -5.23 -8.38
N LEU A 2 -21.22 -5.05 -9.62
CA LEU A 2 -21.85 -5.62 -10.80
C LEU A 2 -21.62 -7.15 -10.87
N SER A 3 -20.55 -7.65 -10.23
CA SER A 3 -20.25 -9.08 -10.05
C SER A 3 -20.41 -9.92 -11.32
N ASP A 4 -19.97 -9.35 -12.44
CA ASP A 4 -20.10 -9.82 -13.82
C ASP A 4 -19.06 -10.90 -14.21
N ASN A 5 -18.02 -11.09 -13.39
CA ASN A 5 -17.04 -12.15 -13.54
C ASN A 5 -16.51 -12.61 -12.17
N LEU A 6 -15.65 -13.63 -12.17
CA LEU A 6 -15.13 -14.21 -10.93
C LEU A 6 -14.29 -13.22 -10.11
N ILE A 7 -13.53 -12.32 -10.75
CA ILE A 7 -12.70 -11.33 -10.05
C ILE A 7 -13.61 -10.34 -9.30
N THR A 8 -14.60 -9.77 -10.00
CA THR A 8 -15.52 -8.80 -9.40
C THR A 8 -16.42 -9.45 -8.36
N ARG A 9 -16.83 -10.71 -8.57
CA ARG A 9 -17.59 -11.48 -7.58
C ARG A 9 -16.76 -11.85 -6.35
N ALA A 10 -15.49 -12.23 -6.51
CA ALA A 10 -14.63 -12.55 -5.38
C ALA A 10 -14.39 -11.30 -4.50
N ALA A 11 -14.15 -10.14 -5.10
CA ALA A 11 -14.02 -8.87 -4.38
C ALA A 11 -15.30 -8.51 -3.60
N ASP A 12 -16.46 -8.67 -4.23
CA ASP A 12 -17.77 -8.49 -3.59
C ASP A 12 -17.97 -9.43 -2.39
N VAL A 13 -17.56 -10.69 -2.52
CA VAL A 13 -17.56 -11.65 -1.40
C VAL A 13 -16.59 -11.23 -0.29
N MET A 14 -15.40 -10.72 -0.62
CA MET A 14 -14.47 -10.23 0.41
C MET A 14 -15.09 -9.10 1.22
N LEU A 15 -15.73 -8.13 0.57
CA LEU A 15 -16.36 -7.00 1.25
C LEU A 15 -17.55 -7.45 2.12
N LYS A 16 -18.45 -8.28 1.59
CA LYS A 16 -19.65 -8.72 2.35
C LYS A 16 -19.30 -9.59 3.56
N GLU A 17 -18.26 -10.43 3.44
CA GLU A 17 -17.77 -11.30 4.51
C GLU A 17 -16.80 -10.61 5.46
N ARG A 18 -16.62 -9.28 5.34
CA ARG A 18 -15.67 -8.49 6.15
C ARG A 18 -14.23 -9.04 6.09
N ARG A 19 -13.85 -9.64 4.96
CA ARG A 19 -12.50 -10.16 4.71
C ARG A 19 -11.65 -9.07 4.07
N ARG A 20 -10.33 -9.18 4.26
CA ARG A 20 -9.37 -8.21 3.73
C ARG A 20 -9.40 -8.20 2.20
N LEU A 21 -9.67 -7.03 1.62
CA LEU A 21 -9.55 -6.74 0.19
C LEU A 21 -8.55 -5.60 0.03
N ILE A 22 -7.50 -5.81 -0.78
CA ILE A 22 -6.51 -4.80 -1.14
C ILE A 22 -6.56 -4.60 -2.65
N LEU A 23 -6.75 -3.36 -3.11
CA LEU A 23 -6.76 -3.00 -4.53
C LEU A 23 -5.54 -2.14 -4.86
N MET A 24 -4.68 -2.65 -5.75
CA MET A 24 -3.53 -1.91 -6.27
C MET A 24 -3.89 -1.13 -7.53
N VAL A 25 -4.54 0.03 -7.34
CA VAL A 25 -5.03 0.84 -8.47
C VAL A 25 -3.88 1.55 -9.17
N ARG A 26 -3.70 1.29 -10.47
CA ARG A 26 -2.68 1.93 -11.31
C ARG A 26 -3.35 2.68 -12.45
N GLU A 27 -3.45 3.99 -12.32
CA GLU A 27 -3.91 4.91 -13.37
C GLU A 27 -3.35 6.32 -13.11
N THR A 28 -3.11 7.11 -14.15
CA THR A 28 -2.73 8.53 -14.04
C THR A 28 -2.97 9.29 -15.35
N PRO A 29 -3.59 10.48 -15.34
CA PRO A 29 -4.20 11.15 -14.18
C PRO A 29 -5.52 10.48 -13.76
N LEU A 30 -5.90 10.68 -12.50
CA LEU A 30 -7.19 10.19 -12.00
C LEU A 30 -8.30 11.18 -12.35
N ASN A 31 -9.39 10.66 -12.94
CA ASN A 31 -10.63 11.42 -13.06
C ASN A 31 -11.49 11.26 -11.79
N LEU A 32 -12.57 12.04 -11.70
CA LEU A 32 -13.47 12.02 -10.54
C LEU A 32 -14.17 10.67 -10.33
N ALA A 33 -14.44 9.92 -11.41
CA ALA A 33 -15.05 8.59 -11.29
C ALA A 33 -14.10 7.60 -10.60
N HIS A 34 -12.81 7.62 -10.94
CA HIS A 34 -11.80 6.81 -10.26
C HIS A 34 -11.74 7.14 -8.76
N LEU A 35 -11.70 8.43 -8.42
CA LEU A 35 -11.65 8.89 -7.03
C LEU A 35 -12.90 8.44 -6.24
N ARG A 36 -14.10 8.66 -6.79
CA ARG A 36 -15.35 8.23 -6.13
C ARG A 36 -15.40 6.72 -5.91
N ASN A 37 -15.01 5.92 -6.91
CA ASN A 37 -14.98 4.47 -6.78
C ASN A 37 -13.97 4.01 -5.71
N MET A 38 -12.78 4.60 -5.67
CA MET A 38 -11.76 4.29 -4.65
C MET A 38 -12.20 4.71 -3.24
N THR A 39 -12.87 5.86 -3.12
CA THR A 39 -13.49 6.30 -1.86
C THR A 39 -14.52 5.29 -1.38
N SER A 40 -15.47 4.88 -2.22
CA SER A 40 -16.49 3.91 -1.84
C SER A 40 -15.91 2.56 -1.39
N VAL A 41 -14.87 2.06 -2.07
CA VAL A 41 -14.18 0.83 -1.62
C VAL A 41 -13.57 1.02 -0.23
N THR A 42 -12.95 2.18 0.02
CA THR A 42 -12.35 2.49 1.33
C THR A 42 -13.40 2.58 2.42
N GLU A 43 -14.53 3.24 2.15
CA GLU A 43 -15.68 3.34 3.08
C GLU A 43 -16.30 1.97 3.41
N MET A 44 -16.26 1.02 2.46
CA MET A 44 -16.71 -0.36 2.67
C MET A 44 -15.70 -1.22 3.46
N GLY A 45 -14.52 -0.68 3.81
CA GLY A 45 -13.46 -1.39 4.54
C GLY A 45 -12.43 -2.09 3.67
N GLY A 46 -12.46 -1.89 2.34
CA GLY A 46 -11.38 -2.27 1.45
C GLY A 46 -10.18 -1.33 1.58
N ILE A 47 -9.00 -1.77 1.15
CA ILE A 47 -7.77 -0.98 1.18
C ILE A 47 -7.41 -0.59 -0.26
N ILE A 48 -7.35 0.71 -0.53
CA ILE A 48 -6.79 1.25 -1.78
C ILE A 48 -5.29 1.50 -1.58
N PHE A 49 -4.46 0.74 -2.30
CA PHE A 49 -3.00 0.83 -2.21
C PHE A 49 -2.40 1.02 -3.62
N PRO A 50 -2.44 2.24 -4.20
CA PRO A 50 -1.84 2.46 -5.51
C PRO A 50 -0.33 2.25 -5.45
N PRO A 51 0.30 1.67 -6.49
CA PRO A 51 1.75 1.50 -6.53
C PRO A 51 2.41 2.86 -6.78
N VAL A 52 2.65 3.60 -5.69
CA VAL A 52 3.38 4.88 -5.68
C VAL A 52 4.71 4.65 -4.94
N PRO A 53 5.79 4.29 -5.66
CA PRO A 53 7.06 3.95 -5.04
C PRO A 53 7.63 5.14 -4.26
N GLY A 54 7.97 4.90 -2.98
CA GLY A 54 8.69 5.88 -2.16
C GLY A 54 10.19 5.81 -2.44
N PHE A 55 10.89 6.95 -2.45
CA PHE A 55 12.33 7.02 -2.75
C PHE A 55 13.22 7.16 -1.51
N TYR A 56 12.65 7.12 -0.30
CA TYR A 56 13.41 7.31 0.96
C TYR A 56 14.49 6.23 1.19
N HIS A 57 14.33 5.05 0.59
CA HIS A 57 15.29 3.95 0.66
C HIS A 57 16.36 4.01 -0.44
N ARG A 58 16.34 5.04 -1.30
CA ARG A 58 17.29 5.26 -2.41
C ARG A 58 17.51 3.99 -3.27
N PRO A 59 16.44 3.47 -3.90
CA PRO A 59 16.54 2.29 -4.75
C PRO A 59 17.59 2.49 -5.85
N GLN A 60 18.39 1.47 -6.12
CA GLN A 60 19.37 1.47 -7.20
C GLN A 60 18.81 0.83 -8.47
N THR A 61 17.80 -0.01 -8.32
CA THR A 61 17.20 -0.76 -9.43
C THR A 61 15.68 -0.63 -9.46
N LEU A 62 15.08 -0.97 -10.61
CA LEU A 62 13.63 -1.12 -10.74
C LEU A 62 13.12 -2.26 -9.84
N ALA A 63 13.90 -3.33 -9.68
CA ALA A 63 13.55 -4.43 -8.79
C ALA A 63 13.40 -3.94 -7.34
N ASP A 64 14.31 -3.08 -6.86
CA ASP A 64 14.24 -2.51 -5.50
C ASP A 64 12.91 -1.76 -5.27
N MET A 65 12.45 -0.99 -6.27
CA MET A 65 11.18 -0.26 -6.21
C MET A 65 9.96 -1.20 -6.18
N ILE A 66 10.01 -2.29 -6.95
CA ILE A 66 8.97 -3.31 -7.00
C ILE A 66 8.92 -4.05 -5.67
N ASP A 67 10.06 -4.54 -5.18
CA ASP A 67 10.20 -5.28 -3.93
C ASP A 67 9.71 -4.46 -2.74
N HIS A 68 10.07 -3.18 -2.69
CA HIS A 68 9.57 -2.27 -1.67
C HIS A 68 8.04 -2.13 -1.72
N THR A 69 7.46 -1.93 -2.91
CA THR A 69 6.00 -1.83 -3.09
C THR A 69 5.28 -3.11 -2.69
N VAL A 70 5.78 -4.27 -3.14
CA VAL A 70 5.21 -5.59 -2.84
C VAL A 70 5.33 -5.91 -1.35
N SER A 71 6.47 -5.61 -0.73
CA SER A 71 6.67 -5.79 0.71
C SER A 71 5.60 -5.08 1.53
N ARG A 72 5.20 -3.87 1.13
CA ARG A 72 4.13 -3.12 1.81
C ARG A 72 2.75 -3.77 1.65
N VAL A 73 2.45 -4.35 0.49
CA VAL A 73 1.20 -5.10 0.27
C VAL A 73 1.19 -6.38 1.09
N VAL A 74 2.31 -7.08 1.17
CA VAL A 74 2.41 -8.30 1.96
C VAL A 74 2.33 -8.01 3.47
N ASP A 75 2.92 -6.91 3.94
CA ASP A 75 2.70 -6.41 5.31
C ASP A 75 1.20 -6.16 5.57
N LEU A 76 0.47 -5.57 4.61
CA LEU A 76 -0.99 -5.39 4.72
C LEU A 76 -1.74 -6.72 4.75
N LEU A 77 -1.21 -7.82 4.20
CA LEU A 77 -1.80 -9.16 4.34
C LEU A 77 -1.52 -9.79 5.72
N GLY A 78 -0.67 -9.17 6.55
CA GLY A 78 -0.29 -9.70 7.86
C GLY A 78 0.69 -10.87 7.79
N LEU A 79 1.42 -11.00 6.68
CA LEU A 79 2.40 -12.07 6.50
C LEU A 79 3.79 -11.60 6.99
N PRO A 80 4.56 -12.47 7.67
CA PRO A 80 5.91 -12.11 8.14
C PRO A 80 6.84 -11.69 7.00
N GLN A 81 7.58 -10.61 7.23
CA GLN A 81 8.51 -10.02 6.25
C GLN A 81 9.86 -9.67 6.90
N PRO A 82 10.69 -10.67 7.25
CA PRO A 82 11.95 -10.44 7.96
C PRO A 82 12.99 -9.64 7.15
N ASN A 83 12.94 -9.74 5.82
CA ASN A 83 13.90 -9.08 4.92
C ASN A 83 13.36 -7.78 4.31
N ALA A 84 12.19 -7.30 4.76
CA ALA A 84 11.59 -6.10 4.19
C ALA A 84 12.41 -4.85 4.52
N PRO A 85 12.72 -4.01 3.52
CA PRO A 85 13.30 -2.70 3.77
C PRO A 85 12.30 -1.81 4.53
N ARG A 86 12.59 -1.55 5.81
CA ARG A 86 11.74 -0.73 6.70
C ARG A 86 12.37 0.63 6.98
N TRP A 87 11.51 1.61 7.21
CA TRP A 87 11.93 2.93 7.69
C TRP A 87 12.34 2.85 9.16
N ASN A 88 13.57 3.26 9.48
CA ASN A 88 14.14 3.20 10.83
C ASN A 88 14.03 4.51 11.63
N GLY A 89 13.21 5.46 11.18
CA GLY A 89 13.08 6.77 11.82
C GLY A 89 14.19 7.76 11.42
N LEU A 90 14.06 8.99 11.93
CA LEU A 90 15.10 10.00 11.81
C LEU A 90 16.19 9.71 12.83
N ARG A 91 17.48 9.83 12.44
CA ARG A 91 18.59 9.77 13.39
C ARG A 91 18.43 10.92 14.37
N VAL A 92 18.28 10.61 15.66
CA VAL A 92 18.36 11.62 16.72
C VAL A 92 19.79 12.12 16.74
N ALA A 93 19.99 13.42 16.52
CA ALA A 93 21.31 14.03 16.66
C ALA A 93 21.81 13.82 18.10
N PRO A 94 23.08 13.47 18.31
CA PRO A 94 23.63 13.37 19.67
C PRO A 94 23.41 14.70 20.38
N ALA A 95 22.93 14.65 21.63
CA ALA A 95 22.77 15.84 22.46
C ALA A 95 24.09 16.63 22.47
N ALA A 96 24.02 17.92 22.14
CA ALA A 96 25.19 18.79 22.20
C ALA A 96 25.78 18.70 23.62
N ASN A 97 27.06 18.31 23.72
CA ASN A 97 27.78 18.27 24.99
C ASN A 97 27.73 19.68 25.61
N PRO A 98 27.15 19.87 26.81
CA PRO A 98 27.03 21.20 27.42
C PRO A 98 28.36 21.66 28.06
N GLY A 99 29.51 21.37 27.45
CA GLY A 99 30.82 21.57 28.07
C GLY A 99 31.97 21.81 27.10
N ALA A 100 31.80 22.71 26.13
CA ALA A 100 32.90 23.33 25.39
C ALA A 100 32.86 24.85 25.58
#